data_AF-A0A3C2APU2-F1
#
_entry.id   AF-A0A3C2APU2-F1
#
_cell.length_a   1.000
_cell.length_b   1.000
_cell.length_c   1.000
_cell.angle_alpha   90.00
_cell.angle_beta   90.00
_cell.angle_gamma   90.00
#
_symmetry.space_group_name_H-M   'P 1'
#
loop_
_entity.id
_entity.type
_entity.pdbx_description
1 polymer ?
#
loop_
_entity_poly.entity_id
_entity_poly.type
_entity_poly.pdbx_seq_one_letter_code
_entity_poly.pdbx_strand_id
1 'polypeptide(L)'
;KTLATRADRIIQASAFFYTIPGPKMIYMFEELGYDISIDNPCRVCEKPILWNYYDNQYRQKIYFYMASMMDMRKKHDVFNTSNFTYALNGASKRINLNGSTMNATVVGNFSVTQNNACPNFQHTGTWYDYFTGDSITVMNATVPISFAPGEWHIYTDVKLADAAFMNLPEEVLAEVKPFMAFPNPSQGTMDLLLDFAEGTRVNWSLVDLNGRVAAQGEIQSEGPMIEAMDFSALAKGIYLLNLTIPERHYTERVVLQ
;
A
#
# COMPACT_ATOMS: atom_id res chain seq x y z
N LYS A 1 10.34 -10.54 -4.72
CA LYS A 1 9.11 -9.77 -5.06
C LYS A 1 8.83 -8.82 -3.90
N THR A 2 8.36 -7.61 -4.17
CA THR A 2 8.17 -6.58 -3.13
C THR A 2 6.90 -6.83 -2.30
N LEU A 3 6.86 -6.28 -1.08
CA LEU A 3 5.68 -6.35 -0.21
C LEU A 3 4.47 -5.66 -0.86
N ALA A 4 4.68 -4.56 -1.57
CA ALA A 4 3.63 -3.86 -2.32
C ALA A 4 2.92 -4.78 -3.33
N THR A 5 3.68 -5.44 -4.22
CA THR A 5 3.10 -6.37 -5.20
C THR A 5 2.42 -7.55 -4.51
N ARG A 6 2.96 -8.03 -3.37
CA ARG A 6 2.33 -9.10 -2.60
C ARG A 6 0.98 -8.67 -2.02
N ALA A 7 0.89 -7.45 -1.47
CA ALA A 7 -0.34 -6.90 -0.94
C ALA A 7 -1.44 -6.84 -2.01
N ASP A 8 -1.13 -6.31 -3.20
CA ASP A 8 -2.09 -6.23 -4.30
C ASP A 8 -2.62 -7.61 -4.73
N ARG A 9 -1.76 -8.64 -4.71
CA ARG A 9 -2.16 -10.02 -5.05
C ARG A 9 -3.00 -10.67 -3.96
N ILE A 10 -2.72 -10.39 -2.69
CA ILE A 10 -3.57 -10.84 -1.58
C ILE A 10 -4.94 -10.17 -1.71
N ILE A 11 -4.98 -8.87 -1.95
CA ILE A 11 -6.23 -8.12 -2.13
C ILE A 11 -7.04 -8.67 -3.31
N GLN A 12 -6.39 -8.92 -4.46
CA GLN A 12 -7.04 -9.55 -5.62
C GLN A 12 -7.62 -10.93 -5.26
N ALA A 13 -6.86 -11.77 -4.57
CA ALA A 13 -7.35 -13.09 -4.16
C ALA A 13 -8.53 -12.97 -3.17
N SER A 14 -8.45 -12.03 -2.23
CA SER A 14 -9.51 -11.71 -1.28
C SER A 14 -10.79 -11.23 -1.97
N ALA A 15 -10.68 -10.41 -3.02
CA ALA A 15 -11.84 -9.95 -3.80
C ALA A 15 -12.66 -11.13 -4.34
N PHE A 16 -12.01 -12.17 -4.84
CA PHE A 16 -12.67 -13.38 -5.32
C PHE A 16 -13.13 -14.29 -4.18
N PHE A 17 -12.32 -14.41 -3.13
CA PHE A 17 -12.64 -15.26 -1.99
C PHE A 17 -13.84 -14.74 -1.19
N TYR A 18 -13.96 -13.44 -0.94
CA TYR A 18 -15.06 -12.91 -0.12
C TYR A 18 -16.35 -12.70 -0.90
N THR A 19 -16.30 -12.60 -2.22
CA THR A 19 -17.48 -12.44 -3.06
C THR A 19 -18.12 -13.75 -3.49
N ILE A 20 -17.39 -14.87 -3.47
CA ILE A 20 -18.02 -16.17 -3.73
C ILE A 20 -18.93 -16.56 -2.55
N PRO A 21 -20.21 -16.95 -2.77
CA PRO A 21 -21.14 -17.22 -1.67
C PRO A 21 -20.71 -18.39 -0.78
N GLY A 22 -21.31 -18.45 0.42
CA GLY A 22 -21.01 -19.48 1.42
C GLY A 22 -20.08 -19.01 2.55
N PRO A 23 -19.86 -19.84 3.58
CA PRO A 23 -19.06 -19.49 4.75
C PRO A 23 -17.61 -19.18 4.35
N LYS A 24 -17.02 -18.21 5.05
CA LYS A 24 -15.64 -17.78 4.85
C LYS A 24 -14.93 -17.79 6.20
N MET A 25 -13.72 -18.33 6.19
CA MET A 25 -12.83 -18.31 7.34
C MET A 25 -11.57 -17.57 6.92
N ILE A 26 -11.05 -16.79 7.84
CA ILE A 26 -9.76 -16.14 7.72
C ILE A 26 -8.85 -16.76 8.77
N TYR A 27 -7.60 -17.04 8.42
CA TYR A 27 -6.62 -17.50 9.38
C TYR A 27 -5.93 -16.30 10.03
N MET A 28 -5.44 -16.46 11.26
CA MET A 28 -4.91 -15.34 12.03
C MET A 28 -3.82 -14.56 11.27
N PHE A 29 -3.95 -13.23 11.24
CA PHE A 29 -3.08 -12.26 10.56
C PHE A 29 -3.08 -12.30 9.02
N GLU A 30 -3.94 -13.10 8.37
CA GLU A 30 -4.07 -13.05 6.91
C GLU A 30 -4.55 -11.68 6.41
N GLU A 31 -5.32 -10.95 7.22
CA GLU A 31 -5.78 -9.59 6.96
C GLU A 31 -4.64 -8.55 6.93
N LEU A 32 -3.45 -8.93 7.40
CA LEU A 32 -2.22 -8.13 7.30
C LEU A 32 -1.20 -8.77 6.37
N GLY A 33 -1.61 -9.78 5.60
CA GLY A 33 -0.75 -10.56 4.72
C GLY A 33 0.35 -11.31 5.48
N TYR A 34 0.00 -12.12 6.48
CA TYR A 34 0.98 -12.96 7.18
C TYR A 34 1.93 -13.71 6.23
N ASP A 35 3.25 -13.58 6.42
CA ASP A 35 4.27 -14.19 5.56
C ASP A 35 5.16 -15.22 6.25
N ILE A 36 5.01 -15.41 7.56
CA ILE A 36 5.73 -16.47 8.26
C ILE A 36 5.17 -17.83 7.82
N SER A 37 6.09 -18.73 7.48
CA SER A 37 5.77 -20.09 7.06
C SER A 37 4.90 -20.79 8.10
N ILE A 38 3.95 -21.60 7.62
CA ILE A 38 3.15 -22.49 8.47
C ILE A 38 4.01 -23.49 9.25
N ASP A 39 5.21 -23.79 8.76
CA ASP A 39 6.13 -24.72 9.42
C ASP A 39 6.96 -24.03 10.53
N ASN A 40 6.79 -22.73 10.77
CA ASN A 40 7.48 -21.98 11.82
C ASN A 40 6.50 -21.42 12.88
N PRO A 41 6.61 -21.82 14.16
CA PRO A 41 7.53 -22.82 14.72
C PRO A 41 7.06 -24.26 14.48
N CYS A 42 5.76 -24.46 14.23
CA CYS A 42 5.16 -25.71 13.75
C CYS A 42 3.71 -25.47 13.27
N ARG A 43 3.11 -26.44 12.56
CA ARG A 43 1.77 -26.29 11.92
C ARG A 43 0.59 -26.10 12.86
N VAL A 44 0.72 -26.57 14.11
CA VAL A 44 -0.33 -26.51 15.14
C VAL A 44 0.07 -25.63 16.32
N CYS A 45 1.24 -25.00 16.24
CA CYS A 45 1.76 -24.14 17.28
C CYS A 45 1.12 -22.77 17.21
N GLU A 46 1.18 -22.04 18.33
CA GLU A 46 0.86 -20.62 18.34
C GLU A 46 1.78 -19.88 17.36
N LYS A 47 1.17 -19.08 16.50
CA LYS A 47 1.90 -18.28 15.53
C LYS A 47 2.58 -17.10 16.21
N PRO A 48 3.78 -16.70 15.75
CA PRO A 48 4.39 -15.45 16.17
C PRO A 48 3.43 -14.27 16.00
N ILE A 49 3.24 -13.52 17.09
CA ILE A 49 2.46 -12.30 17.12
C ILE A 49 3.29 -11.18 16.48
N LEU A 50 2.75 -10.54 15.45
CA LEU A 50 3.46 -9.52 14.66
C LEU A 50 2.68 -8.20 14.65
N TRP A 51 2.49 -7.60 15.83
CA TRP A 51 1.79 -6.31 15.95
C TRP A 51 2.43 -5.19 15.14
N ASN A 52 3.74 -5.26 14.90
CA ASN A 52 4.47 -4.33 14.03
C ASN A 52 3.98 -4.32 12.57
N TYR A 53 3.17 -5.30 12.15
CA TYR A 53 2.54 -5.29 10.83
C TYR A 53 1.54 -4.14 10.66
N TYR A 54 0.93 -3.68 11.75
CA TYR A 54 0.02 -2.54 11.70
C TYR A 54 0.73 -1.25 11.33
N ASP A 55 2.06 -1.16 11.49
CA ASP A 55 2.85 0.03 11.14
C ASP A 55 3.25 0.06 9.65
N ASN A 56 2.87 -0.96 8.87
CA ASN A 56 3.21 -1.05 7.46
C ASN A 56 2.01 -0.72 6.55
N GLN A 57 2.14 0.35 5.76
CA GLN A 57 1.10 0.82 4.84
C GLN A 57 0.55 -0.27 3.90
N TYR A 58 1.40 -1.14 3.36
CA TYR A 58 0.95 -2.17 2.41
C TYR A 58 0.15 -3.27 3.11
N ARG A 59 0.42 -3.52 4.40
CA ARG A 59 -0.35 -4.48 5.21
C ARG A 59 -1.66 -3.87 5.68
N GLN A 60 -1.64 -2.60 6.09
CA GLN A 60 -2.86 -1.83 6.37
C GLN A 60 -3.78 -1.78 5.14
N LYS A 61 -3.22 -1.62 3.94
CA LYS A 61 -3.98 -1.68 2.69
C LYS A 61 -4.75 -3.01 2.56
N ILE A 62 -4.10 -4.15 2.83
CA ILE A 62 -4.78 -5.46 2.80
C ILE A 62 -5.96 -5.46 3.79
N TYR A 63 -5.73 -5.00 5.00
CA TYR A 63 -6.73 -4.95 6.07
C TYR A 63 -7.94 -4.12 5.64
N PHE A 64 -7.74 -2.90 5.13
CA PHE A 64 -8.84 -2.04 4.73
C PHE A 64 -9.66 -2.64 3.60
N TYR A 65 -9.01 -3.12 2.54
CA TYR A 65 -9.73 -3.77 1.43
C TYR A 65 -10.53 -4.99 1.90
N MET A 66 -9.94 -5.84 2.74
CA MET A 66 -10.63 -7.02 3.27
C MET A 66 -11.80 -6.65 4.18
N ALA A 67 -11.63 -5.64 5.05
CA ALA A 67 -12.69 -5.11 5.89
C ALA A 67 -13.84 -4.53 5.05
N SER A 68 -13.55 -3.76 3.99
CA SER A 68 -14.55 -3.26 3.06
C SER A 68 -15.30 -4.40 2.36
N MET A 69 -14.62 -5.44 1.91
CA MET A 69 -15.27 -6.61 1.27
C MET A 69 -16.20 -7.34 2.25
N MET A 70 -15.79 -7.50 3.51
CA MET A 70 -16.61 -8.14 4.54
C MET A 70 -17.85 -7.30 4.88
N ASP A 71 -17.68 -5.98 5.00
CA ASP A 71 -18.80 -5.05 5.23
C ASP A 71 -19.77 -5.04 4.03
N MET A 72 -19.25 -4.98 2.81
CA MET A 72 -20.02 -5.12 1.57
C MET A 72 -20.85 -6.41 1.57
N ARG A 73 -20.20 -7.54 1.85
CA ARG A 73 -20.83 -8.87 1.90
C ARG A 73 -21.92 -8.95 2.97
N LYS A 74 -21.77 -8.23 4.08
CA LYS A 74 -22.74 -8.19 5.18
C LYS A 74 -23.96 -7.33 4.82
N LYS A 75 -23.75 -6.21 4.13
CA LYS A 75 -24.80 -5.23 3.78
C LYS A 75 -25.65 -5.65 2.58
N HIS A 76 -25.08 -6.45 1.69
CA HIS A 76 -25.67 -6.70 0.39
C HIS A 76 -25.89 -8.19 0.14
N ASP A 77 -27.17 -8.59 0.10
CA ASP A 77 -27.59 -9.99 0.00
C ASP A 77 -27.09 -10.72 -1.25
N VAL A 78 -26.80 -9.99 -2.34
CA VAL A 78 -26.26 -10.58 -3.58
C VAL A 78 -24.97 -11.38 -3.34
N PHE A 79 -24.13 -10.99 -2.37
CA PHE A 79 -22.89 -11.70 -2.05
C PHE A 79 -23.11 -12.96 -1.18
N ASN A 80 -24.36 -13.23 -0.80
CA ASN A 80 -24.81 -14.45 -0.14
C ASN A 80 -25.83 -15.23 -1.00
N THR A 81 -26.01 -14.85 -2.26
CA THR A 81 -26.96 -15.50 -3.17
C THR A 81 -26.63 -16.97 -3.40
N SER A 82 -27.65 -17.79 -3.64
CA SER A 82 -27.49 -19.15 -4.18
C SER A 82 -27.46 -19.19 -5.70
N ASN A 83 -27.80 -18.07 -6.37
CA ASN A 83 -27.81 -17.96 -7.82
C ASN A 83 -26.55 -17.24 -8.32
N PHE A 84 -25.51 -18.00 -8.58
CA PHE A 84 -24.25 -17.47 -9.11
C PHE A 84 -23.58 -18.45 -10.07
N THR A 85 -22.76 -17.89 -10.95
CA THR A 85 -21.88 -18.64 -11.85
C THR A 85 -20.45 -18.12 -11.73
N TYR A 86 -19.47 -18.92 -12.12
CA TYR A 86 -18.08 -18.52 -12.06
C TYR A 86 -17.25 -19.19 -13.16
N ALA A 87 -16.14 -18.56 -13.50
CA ALA A 87 -15.06 -19.20 -14.25
C ALA A 87 -13.74 -18.83 -13.54
N LEU A 88 -13.21 -19.78 -12.76
CA LEU A 88 -12.03 -19.57 -11.92
C LEU A 88 -10.78 -20.28 -12.44
N ASN A 89 -10.87 -20.92 -13.61
CA ASN A 89 -9.73 -21.60 -14.25
C ASN A 89 -8.87 -20.60 -15.02
N GLY A 90 -7.56 -20.85 -15.08
CA GLY A 90 -6.62 -20.00 -15.82
C GLY A 90 -6.39 -18.63 -15.18
N ALA A 91 -5.85 -17.70 -15.98
CA ALA A 91 -5.42 -16.39 -15.51
C ALA A 91 -6.54 -15.34 -15.46
N SER A 92 -7.48 -15.36 -16.40
CA SER A 92 -8.66 -14.48 -16.36
C SER A 92 -9.76 -15.16 -15.57
N LYS A 93 -10.16 -14.60 -14.43
CA LYS A 93 -11.19 -15.18 -13.57
C LYS A 93 -12.40 -14.26 -13.49
N ARG A 94 -13.58 -14.85 -13.31
CA ARG A 94 -14.83 -14.11 -13.03
C ARG A 94 -15.78 -14.85 -12.10
N ILE A 95 -16.65 -14.08 -11.44
CA ILE A 95 -17.81 -14.53 -10.68
C ILE A 95 -18.98 -13.61 -11.04
N ASN A 96 -20.11 -14.16 -11.42
CA ASN A 96 -21.35 -13.42 -11.67
C ASN A 96 -22.39 -13.85 -10.63
N LEU A 97 -22.83 -12.90 -9.81
CA LEU A 97 -23.77 -13.08 -8.70
C LEU A 97 -25.10 -12.43 -9.05
N ASN A 98 -26.20 -13.18 -8.92
CA ASN A 98 -27.53 -12.67 -9.22
C ASN A 98 -28.34 -12.51 -7.94
N GLY A 99 -28.80 -11.30 -7.67
CA GLY A 99 -29.66 -10.96 -6.54
C GLY A 99 -31.07 -10.59 -6.98
N SER A 100 -31.99 -10.46 -6.02
CA SER A 100 -33.35 -9.98 -6.29
C SER A 100 -33.40 -8.47 -6.53
N THR A 101 -32.45 -7.72 -5.97
CA THR A 101 -32.41 -6.25 -6.02
C THR A 101 -31.28 -5.70 -6.86
N MET A 102 -30.17 -6.44 -7.01
CA MET A 102 -29.00 -6.04 -7.77
C MET A 102 -28.19 -7.26 -8.19
N ASN A 103 -27.41 -7.11 -9.25
CA ASN A 103 -26.41 -8.07 -9.71
C ASN A 103 -24.99 -7.57 -9.40
N ALA A 104 -24.07 -8.51 -9.25
CA ALA A 104 -22.66 -8.21 -9.12
C ALA A 104 -21.81 -9.05 -10.08
N THR A 105 -20.75 -8.46 -10.62
CA THR A 105 -19.76 -9.11 -11.47
C THR A 105 -18.37 -8.82 -10.93
N VAL A 106 -17.66 -9.86 -10.53
CA VAL A 106 -16.27 -9.81 -10.08
C VAL A 106 -15.40 -10.35 -11.19
N VAL A 107 -14.38 -9.61 -11.61
CA VAL A 107 -13.53 -9.98 -12.74
C VAL A 107 -12.10 -9.50 -12.51
N GLY A 108 -11.11 -10.25 -12.99
CA GLY A 108 -9.72 -9.90 -12.78
C GLY A 108 -8.72 -10.78 -13.50
N ASN A 109 -7.54 -10.21 -13.72
CA ASN A 109 -6.41 -10.83 -14.38
C ASN A 109 -5.35 -11.26 -13.35
N PHE A 110 -5.26 -12.57 -13.11
CA PHE A 110 -4.28 -13.18 -12.21
C PHE A 110 -2.91 -13.41 -12.88
N SER A 111 -2.75 -13.04 -14.16
CA SER A 111 -1.45 -13.09 -14.84
C SER A 111 -0.48 -12.02 -14.33
N VAL A 112 0.78 -12.20 -14.69
CA VAL A 112 1.84 -11.17 -14.62
C VAL A 112 1.95 -10.37 -15.92
N THR A 113 1.14 -10.68 -16.92
CA THR A 113 1.03 -9.97 -18.21
C THR A 113 -0.38 -9.42 -18.40
N GLN A 114 -0.54 -8.42 -19.26
CA GLN A 114 -1.87 -7.94 -19.67
C GLN A 114 -2.65 -9.10 -20.32
N ASN A 115 -3.95 -9.16 -20.06
CA ASN A 115 -4.82 -10.17 -20.63
C ASN A 115 -6.25 -9.65 -20.79
N ASN A 116 -7.00 -10.24 -21.72
CA ASN A 116 -8.42 -9.96 -21.86
C ASN A 116 -9.23 -10.89 -20.95
N ALA A 117 -10.21 -10.33 -20.26
CA ALA A 117 -11.19 -11.09 -19.48
C ALA A 117 -12.58 -10.78 -20.02
N CYS A 118 -13.39 -11.80 -20.27
CA CYS A 118 -14.80 -11.65 -20.59
C CYS A 118 -15.59 -11.61 -19.28
N PRO A 119 -16.12 -10.46 -18.83
CA PRO A 119 -16.80 -10.36 -17.54
C PRO A 119 -18.16 -11.08 -17.55
N ASN A 120 -18.78 -11.21 -18.73
CA ASN A 120 -20.10 -11.81 -18.92
C ASN A 120 -21.17 -11.15 -18.04
N PHE A 121 -21.29 -9.83 -18.15
CA PHE A 121 -22.29 -9.07 -17.39
C PHE A 121 -23.70 -9.61 -17.63
N GLN A 122 -24.53 -9.58 -16.60
CA GLN A 122 -25.88 -10.12 -16.63
C GLN A 122 -26.80 -9.36 -17.60
N HIS A 123 -26.51 -8.08 -17.84
CA HIS A 123 -27.21 -7.23 -18.78
C HIS A 123 -26.32 -6.07 -19.24
N THR A 124 -26.73 -5.43 -20.34
CA THR A 124 -26.18 -4.16 -20.81
C THR A 124 -26.64 -3.00 -19.91
N GLY A 125 -25.91 -1.89 -19.92
CA GLY A 125 -26.22 -0.70 -19.13
C GLY A 125 -25.04 -0.25 -18.27
N THR A 126 -25.32 0.60 -17.29
CA THR A 126 -24.30 1.15 -16.40
C THR A 126 -23.96 0.18 -15.28
N TRP A 127 -22.68 -0.03 -15.04
CA TRP A 127 -22.15 -0.79 -13.93
C TRP A 127 -21.17 0.07 -13.14
N TYR A 128 -21.20 -0.02 -11.83
CA TYR A 128 -20.40 0.80 -10.91
C TYR A 128 -19.31 -0.06 -10.28
N ASP A 129 -18.07 0.43 -10.26
CA ASP A 129 -16.99 -0.21 -9.50
C ASP A 129 -17.15 0.11 -8.01
N TYR A 130 -17.18 -0.92 -7.18
CA TYR A 130 -17.42 -0.76 -5.74
C TYR A 130 -16.29 0.01 -5.03
N PHE A 131 -15.04 -0.15 -5.44
CA PHE A 131 -13.89 0.42 -4.76
C PHE A 131 -13.51 1.81 -5.28
N THR A 132 -13.62 2.05 -6.58
CA THR A 132 -13.30 3.37 -7.14
C THR A 132 -14.51 4.30 -7.16
N GLY A 133 -15.73 3.76 -7.11
CA GLY A 133 -16.97 4.54 -7.25
C GLY A 133 -17.26 4.99 -8.68
N ASP A 134 -16.35 4.70 -9.62
CA ASP A 134 -16.51 5.00 -11.05
C ASP A 134 -17.56 4.09 -11.69
N SER A 135 -17.86 4.33 -12.95
CA SER A 135 -18.79 3.52 -13.71
C SER A 135 -18.30 3.24 -15.13
N ILE A 136 -18.75 2.11 -15.66
CA ILE A 136 -18.59 1.72 -17.05
C ILE A 136 -19.96 1.53 -17.70
N THR A 137 -20.05 1.81 -19.00
CA THR A 137 -21.26 1.51 -19.78
C THR A 137 -21.02 0.24 -20.60
N VAL A 138 -21.73 -0.82 -20.26
CA VAL A 138 -21.67 -2.12 -20.93
C VAL A 138 -22.64 -2.12 -22.10
N MET A 139 -22.11 -2.02 -23.32
CA MET A 139 -22.90 -2.13 -24.56
C MET A 139 -23.10 -3.58 -25.02
N ASN A 140 -22.19 -4.48 -24.62
CA ASN A 140 -22.28 -5.90 -24.92
C ASN A 140 -21.73 -6.69 -23.73
N ALA A 141 -22.59 -7.49 -23.11
CA ALA A 141 -22.30 -8.29 -21.93
C ALA A 141 -21.12 -9.26 -22.08
N THR A 142 -20.89 -9.78 -23.29
CA THR A 142 -19.91 -10.82 -23.57
C THR A 142 -18.62 -10.29 -24.20
N VAL A 143 -18.47 -8.98 -24.39
CA VAL A 143 -17.24 -8.42 -24.96
C VAL A 143 -16.08 -8.55 -23.96
N PRO A 144 -14.92 -9.06 -24.38
CA PRO A 144 -13.72 -9.05 -23.56
C PRO A 144 -13.25 -7.62 -23.26
N ILE A 145 -12.91 -7.37 -22.00
CA ILE A 145 -12.27 -6.14 -21.54
C ILE A 145 -10.80 -6.45 -21.26
N SER A 146 -9.90 -5.50 -21.57
CA SER A 146 -8.47 -5.64 -21.30
C SER A 146 -8.15 -5.26 -19.86
N PHE A 147 -7.38 -6.11 -19.18
CA PHE A 147 -6.93 -5.91 -17.80
C PHE A 147 -5.39 -5.96 -17.74
N ALA A 148 -4.79 -4.98 -17.08
CA ALA A 148 -3.38 -4.97 -16.71
C ALA A 148 -3.02 -6.14 -15.77
N PRO A 149 -1.72 -6.44 -15.58
CA PRO A 149 -1.29 -7.51 -14.68
C PRO A 149 -1.79 -7.31 -13.25
N GLY A 150 -2.64 -8.20 -12.75
CA GLY A 150 -3.17 -8.10 -11.39
C GLY A 150 -4.34 -7.14 -11.23
N GLU A 151 -4.84 -6.53 -12.31
CA GLU A 151 -6.04 -5.68 -12.27
C GLU A 151 -7.29 -6.53 -11.99
N TRP A 152 -8.21 -5.99 -11.22
CA TRP A 152 -9.47 -6.63 -10.84
C TRP A 152 -10.50 -5.57 -10.46
N HIS A 153 -11.77 -5.93 -10.60
CA HIS A 153 -12.91 -5.07 -10.31
C HIS A 153 -14.06 -5.87 -9.70
N ILE A 154 -14.85 -5.20 -8.85
CA ILE A 154 -16.15 -5.67 -8.37
C ILE A 154 -17.18 -4.67 -8.86
N TYR A 155 -17.92 -5.07 -9.89
CA TYR A 155 -18.95 -4.24 -10.49
C TYR A 155 -20.33 -4.58 -9.93
N THR A 156 -21.16 -3.56 -9.70
CA THR A 156 -22.59 -3.70 -9.36
C THR A 156 -23.46 -2.89 -10.32
N ASP A 157 -24.65 -3.39 -10.65
CA ASP A 157 -25.61 -2.68 -11.52
C ASP A 157 -26.41 -1.60 -10.77
N VAL A 158 -26.24 -1.53 -9.45
CA VAL A 158 -26.72 -0.46 -8.57
C VAL A 158 -25.53 0.24 -7.96
N LYS A 159 -25.54 1.59 -7.94
CA LYS A 159 -24.49 2.36 -7.26
C LYS A 159 -24.60 2.16 -5.76
N LEU A 160 -23.56 1.59 -5.16
CA LEU A 160 -23.45 1.41 -3.72
C LEU A 160 -22.81 2.65 -3.08
N ALA A 161 -22.99 2.79 -1.77
CA ALA A 161 -22.17 3.73 -1.00
C ALA A 161 -20.71 3.26 -1.05
N ASP A 162 -19.79 4.22 -1.06
CA ASP A 162 -18.36 3.95 -1.18
C ASP A 162 -17.90 2.92 -0.15
N ALA A 163 -16.91 2.12 -0.54
CA ALA A 163 -16.28 1.13 0.32
C ALA A 163 -15.93 1.75 1.67
N ALA A 164 -16.53 1.21 2.74
CA ALA A 164 -16.21 1.61 4.10
C ALA A 164 -14.69 1.53 4.28
N PHE A 165 -14.08 2.50 4.96
CA PHE A 165 -12.63 2.59 5.21
C PHE A 165 -11.74 3.01 4.04
N MET A 166 -12.26 3.17 2.81
CA MET A 166 -11.47 3.75 1.68
C MET A 166 -11.44 5.28 1.68
N ASN A 167 -12.37 5.91 2.41
CA ASN A 167 -12.38 7.37 2.66
C ASN A 167 -11.50 7.79 3.84
N LEU A 168 -10.75 6.86 4.44
CA LEU A 168 -9.63 7.25 5.30
C LEU A 168 -8.56 7.79 4.34
N PRO A 169 -8.15 9.07 4.46
CA PRO A 169 -7.00 9.51 3.69
C PRO A 169 -5.87 8.52 3.99
N GLU A 170 -5.28 7.96 2.94
CA GLU A 170 -3.96 7.36 3.05
C GLU A 170 -3.09 8.49 3.58
N GLU A 171 -2.90 8.54 4.91
CA GLU A 171 -1.83 9.33 5.45
C GLU A 171 -0.58 8.74 4.80
N VAL A 172 -0.10 9.43 3.78
CA VAL A 172 1.27 9.30 3.32
C VAL A 172 2.08 9.57 4.57
N LEU A 173 2.44 8.51 5.29
CA LEU A 173 3.39 8.59 6.38
C LEU A 173 4.54 9.38 5.80
N ALA A 174 4.77 10.56 6.37
CA ALA A 174 5.82 11.46 5.91
C ALA A 174 7.05 10.59 5.66
N GLU A 175 7.57 10.64 4.43
CA GLU A 175 8.68 9.82 4.00
C GLU A 175 9.69 9.76 5.14
N VAL A 176 9.91 8.56 5.69
CA VAL A 176 10.78 8.39 6.87
C VAL A 176 12.11 8.99 6.47
N LYS A 177 12.47 10.12 7.08
CA LYS A 177 13.69 10.83 6.73
C LYS A 177 14.84 9.84 6.95
N PRO A 178 15.65 9.53 5.93
CA PRO A 178 16.74 8.56 6.04
C PRO A 178 17.94 9.16 6.78
N PHE A 179 17.71 10.13 7.67
CA PHE A 179 18.72 10.77 8.48
C PHE A 179 18.10 11.47 9.69
N MET A 180 18.91 11.71 10.71
CA MET A 180 18.54 12.50 11.89
C MET A 180 19.78 13.18 12.44
N ALA A 181 19.66 14.47 12.78
CA ALA A 181 20.75 15.22 13.41
C ALA A 181 20.44 15.44 14.91
N PHE A 182 21.27 14.91 15.81
CA PHE A 182 21.05 14.98 17.27
C PHE A 182 22.36 15.20 18.06
N PRO A 183 22.34 15.84 19.24
CA PRO A 183 21.21 16.56 19.79
C PRO A 183 20.90 17.81 18.96
N ASN A 184 19.62 18.15 18.85
CA ASN A 184 19.18 19.38 18.22
C ASN A 184 18.05 19.97 19.08
N PRO A 185 18.31 21.06 19.84
CA PRO A 185 19.48 21.94 19.78
C PRO A 185 20.81 21.32 20.26
N SER A 186 21.94 21.79 19.69
CA SER A 186 23.32 21.37 20.01
C SER A 186 24.14 22.53 20.59
N GLN A 187 25.19 22.23 21.36
CA GLN A 187 26.21 23.19 21.84
C GLN A 187 27.40 23.35 20.88
N GLY A 188 27.27 22.87 19.64
CA GLY A 188 28.32 22.89 18.61
C GLY A 188 28.59 21.50 18.04
N THR A 189 28.62 20.46 18.85
CA THR A 189 28.84 19.08 18.39
C THR A 189 27.51 18.33 18.21
N MET A 190 27.35 17.61 17.10
CA MET A 190 26.18 16.78 16.87
C MET A 190 26.52 15.54 16.05
N ASP A 191 25.74 14.49 16.25
CA ASP A 191 25.78 13.26 15.48
C ASP A 191 24.73 13.31 14.37
N LEU A 192 25.16 12.96 13.17
CA LEU A 192 24.31 12.79 11.99
C LEU A 192 24.13 11.29 11.74
N LEU A 193 22.98 10.77 12.17
CA LEU A 193 22.52 9.43 11.76
C LEU A 193 22.14 9.47 10.29
N LEU A 194 22.64 8.51 9.53
CA LEU A 194 22.39 8.35 8.10
C LEU A 194 21.93 6.91 7.85
N ASP A 195 20.81 6.74 7.18
CA ASP A 195 20.25 5.46 6.75
C ASP A 195 20.13 5.45 5.21
N PHE A 196 21.30 5.56 4.57
CA PHE A 196 21.43 5.45 3.12
C PHE A 196 22.04 4.08 2.75
N ALA A 197 21.80 3.63 1.53
CA ALA A 197 22.40 2.39 1.04
C ALA A 197 23.92 2.52 0.94
N GLU A 198 24.64 1.41 1.13
CA GLU A 198 26.09 1.34 0.98
C GLU A 198 26.53 1.88 -0.39
N GLY A 199 27.54 2.77 -0.37
CA GLY A 199 28.05 3.46 -1.55
C GLY A 199 27.32 4.76 -1.92
N THR A 200 26.26 5.15 -1.20
CA THR A 200 25.55 6.41 -1.47
C THR A 200 26.42 7.61 -1.10
N ARG A 201 26.69 8.48 -2.08
CA ARG A 201 27.38 9.76 -1.85
C ARG A 201 26.37 10.82 -1.38
N VAL A 202 26.59 11.34 -0.18
CA VAL A 202 25.76 12.35 0.47
C VAL A 202 26.55 13.65 0.55
N ASN A 203 26.13 14.66 -0.21
CA ASN A 203 26.68 16.00 -0.10
C ASN A 203 25.87 16.78 0.94
N TRP A 204 26.52 17.30 1.97
CA TRP A 204 25.84 18.08 2.99
C TRP A 204 26.32 19.52 3.01
N SER A 205 25.42 20.44 3.34
CA SER A 205 25.75 21.84 3.60
C SER A 205 24.92 22.38 4.74
N LEU A 206 25.53 23.23 5.56
CA LEU A 206 24.87 23.95 6.64
C LEU A 206 24.77 25.42 6.22
N VAL A 207 23.55 25.93 6.15
CA VAL A 207 23.24 27.25 5.60
C VAL A 207 22.57 28.11 6.67
N ASP A 208 23.00 29.36 6.82
CA ASP A 208 22.32 30.30 7.72
C ASP A 208 21.01 30.84 7.09
N LEU A 209 20.19 31.54 7.88
CA LEU A 209 18.90 32.07 7.40
C LEU A 209 19.02 33.13 6.29
N ASN A 210 20.23 33.66 6.05
CA ASN A 210 20.51 34.58 4.95
C ASN A 210 20.96 33.85 3.67
N GLY A 211 21.00 32.51 3.67
CA GLY A 211 21.42 31.71 2.53
C GLY A 211 22.93 31.55 2.39
N ARG A 212 23.73 31.99 3.38
CA ARG A 212 25.18 31.81 3.35
C ARG A 212 25.54 30.42 3.86
N VAL A 213 26.37 29.70 3.09
CA VAL A 213 26.91 28.39 3.48
C VAL A 213 27.95 28.60 4.58
N ALA A 214 27.66 28.10 5.78
CA ALA A 214 28.51 28.18 6.96
C ALA A 214 29.50 27.00 7.04
N ALA A 215 29.07 25.82 6.61
CA ALA A 215 29.89 24.62 6.51
C ALA A 215 29.37 23.69 5.40
N GLN A 216 30.22 22.84 4.85
CA GLN A 216 29.83 21.84 3.86
C GLN A 216 30.82 20.68 3.83
N GLY A 217 30.38 19.54 3.31
CA GLY A 217 31.23 18.37 3.13
C GLY A 217 30.56 17.27 2.31
N GLU A 218 31.27 16.16 2.15
CA GLU A 218 30.80 14.97 1.47
C GLU A 218 30.99 13.78 2.41
N ILE A 219 29.99 12.90 2.46
CA ILE A 219 30.02 11.66 3.23
C ILE A 219 29.67 10.53 2.27
N GLN A 220 30.47 9.45 2.28
CA GLN A 220 30.15 8.22 1.58
C GLN A 220 29.52 7.26 2.58
N SER A 221 28.25 6.91 2.37
CA SER A 221 27.53 6.00 3.27
C SER A 221 28.04 4.57 3.12
N GLU A 222 28.31 3.91 4.24
CA GLU A 222 28.63 2.48 4.34
C GLU A 222 27.41 1.65 4.80
N GLY A 223 26.19 2.18 4.60
CA GLY A 223 24.95 1.68 5.20
C GLY A 223 24.46 2.57 6.36
N PRO A 224 23.61 2.04 7.25
CA PRO A 224 23.20 2.75 8.47
C PRO A 224 24.42 3.10 9.33
N MET A 225 24.68 4.39 9.50
CA MET A 225 25.88 4.86 10.20
C MET A 225 25.64 6.17 10.94
N ILE A 226 26.60 6.55 11.78
CA ILE A 226 26.61 7.79 12.54
C ILE A 226 27.89 8.54 12.20
N GLU A 227 27.76 9.77 11.74
CA GLU A 227 28.88 10.68 11.50
C GLU A 227 28.89 11.80 12.55
N ALA A 228 30.03 11.98 13.22
CA ALA A 228 30.20 13.05 14.21
C ALA A 228 30.53 14.38 13.50
N MET A 229 29.76 15.41 13.81
CA MET A 229 29.86 16.74 13.20
C MET A 229 30.22 17.77 14.29
N ASP A 230 31.26 18.57 14.03
CA ASP A 230 31.67 19.64 14.93
C ASP A 230 31.47 21.02 14.27
N PHE A 231 30.51 21.76 14.79
CA PHE A 231 30.14 23.12 14.43
C PHE A 231 30.39 24.12 15.56
N SER A 232 31.20 23.78 16.56
CA SER A 232 31.52 24.64 17.71
C SER A 232 32.13 25.99 17.32
N ALA A 233 32.76 26.07 16.14
CA ALA A 233 33.31 27.31 15.59
C ALA A 233 32.26 28.27 14.99
N LEU A 234 31.02 27.82 14.80
CA LEU A 234 29.94 28.63 14.22
C LEU A 234 29.23 29.48 15.27
N ALA A 235 28.69 30.62 14.85
CA ALA A 235 27.89 31.46 15.72
C ALA A 235 26.60 30.74 16.15
N LYS A 236 26.17 30.98 17.39
CA LYS A 236 24.88 30.50 17.91
C LYS A 236 23.73 31.03 17.06
N GLY A 237 22.80 30.17 16.70
CA GLY A 237 21.72 30.53 15.78
C GLY A 237 21.01 29.32 15.17
N ILE A 238 20.07 29.63 14.27
CA ILE A 238 19.33 28.64 13.49
C ILE A 238 20.01 28.46 12.14
N TYR A 239 20.25 27.21 11.77
CA TYR A 239 20.81 26.81 10.49
C TYR A 239 19.89 25.79 9.81
N LEU A 240 20.02 25.68 8.50
CA LEU A 240 19.40 24.64 7.67
C LEU A 240 20.49 23.68 7.22
N LEU A 241 20.41 22.43 7.67
CA LEU A 241 21.22 21.33 7.21
C LEU A 241 20.56 20.73 5.95
N ASN A 242 21.23 20.87 4.82
CA ASN A 242 20.79 20.31 3.54
C ASN A 242 21.62 19.08 3.21
N LEU A 243 20.98 17.98 2.81
CA LEU A 243 21.63 16.76 2.32
C LEU A 243 21.16 16.51 0.90
N THR A 244 22.10 16.33 -0.02
CA THR A 244 21.84 16.07 -1.44
C THR A 244 22.44 14.73 -1.83
N ILE A 245 21.60 13.85 -2.35
CA ILE A 245 21.97 12.60 -3.02
C ILE A 245 21.57 12.70 -4.51
N PRO A 246 22.04 11.82 -5.42
CA PRO A 246 21.82 11.97 -6.86
C PRO A 246 20.36 12.19 -7.31
N GLU A 247 19.38 11.66 -6.57
CA GLU A 247 17.96 11.72 -6.94
C GLU A 247 17.09 12.55 -5.98
N ARG A 248 17.63 13.03 -4.85
CA ARG A 248 16.84 13.68 -3.78
C ARG A 248 17.61 14.73 -2.99
N HIS A 249 16.85 15.66 -2.43
CA HIS A 249 17.33 16.71 -1.55
C HIS A 249 16.51 16.70 -0.25
N TYR A 250 17.19 16.76 0.89
CA TYR A 250 16.59 16.81 2.21
C TYR A 250 17.02 18.07 2.96
N THR A 251 16.14 18.61 3.79
CA THR A 251 16.44 19.75 4.66
C THR A 251 15.98 19.48 6.09
N GLU A 252 16.83 19.80 7.06
CA GLU A 252 16.53 19.78 8.49
C GLU A 252 16.98 21.07 9.15
N ARG A 253 16.15 21.61 10.05
CA ARG A 253 16.50 22.80 10.84
C ARG A 253 17.34 22.37 12.03
N VAL A 254 18.55 22.90 12.16
CA VAL A 254 19.46 22.68 13.29
C VAL A 254 19.60 23.96 14.10
N VAL A 255 19.61 23.85 15.43
CA VAL A 255 19.78 24.98 16.35
C VAL A 255 21.10 24.81 17.11
N LEU A 256 22.01 25.77 16.97
CA LEU A 256 23.26 25.86 17.72
C LEU A 256 23.10 26.86 18.87
N GLN A 257 23.35 26.44 20.10
CA GLN A 257 23.15 27.18 21.36
C GLN A 257 24.43 27.50 22.12
#